data_AF-A0A6A4Z6U9-F1
#
_entry.id   AF-A0A6A4Z6U9-F1
#
_cell.length_a   1.000
_cell.length_b   1.000
_cell.length_c   1.000
_cell.angle_alpha   90.00
_cell.angle_beta   90.00
_cell.angle_gamma   90.00
#
_symmetry.space_group_name_H-M   'P 1'
#
loop_
_entity.id
_entity.type
_entity.pdbx_description
1 polymer ?
#
loop_
_entity_poly.entity_id
_entity_poly.type
_entity_poly.pdbx_seq_one_letter_code
_entity_poly.pdbx_strand_id
1 'polypeptide(L)'
;MFLCAVAPPRLVVATGAWFDGKIGMCPFVKGVPALRTSRNPQAGTIETKPISVTRDVYYDMVANHVLPAIRRIWLPSLKDLPILIQHDNASAHNIHDAMFESSCKAFGWNISTRFQPPNSPDLNVLDLGFFRAIQTLQYEKEASNVDELILAVHEAYVELDVETSENIFLTLQGVMISILEVSGYNNKLQHIGKAKLRRIGQLPESLIVSSDLVATCSDRVLQFEIEDQLARIAL
;
A
#
# COMPACT_ATOMS: atom_id res chain seq x y z
N MET A 1 -14.02 -2.20 -5.92
CA MET A 1 -12.57 -2.32 -5.64
C MET A 1 -11.98 -0.92 -5.66
N PHE A 2 -10.98 -0.66 -4.83
CA PHE A 2 -10.30 0.64 -4.74
C PHE A 2 -8.81 0.45 -4.96
N LEU A 3 -8.17 1.41 -5.62
CA LEU A 3 -6.74 1.64 -5.49
C LEU A 3 -6.54 2.43 -4.20
N CYS A 4 -5.66 1.97 -3.32
CA CYS A 4 -5.29 2.67 -2.10
C CYS A 4 -3.77 2.80 -2.03
N ALA A 5 -3.28 3.97 -1.67
CA ALA A 5 -1.89 4.24 -1.42
C ALA A 5 -1.73 4.83 -0.01
N VAL A 6 -0.79 4.28 0.74
CA VAL A 6 -0.46 4.68 2.10
C VAL A 6 1.05 4.65 2.30
N ALA A 7 1.53 5.39 3.29
CA ALA A 7 2.91 5.36 3.75
C ALA A 7 2.94 5.47 5.28
N PRO A 8 4.07 5.16 5.93
CA PRO A 8 4.18 5.28 7.37
C PRO A 8 3.78 6.70 7.83
N PRO A 9 2.83 6.80 8.78
CA PRO A 9 2.55 8.06 9.45
C PRO A 9 3.83 8.61 10.08
N ARG A 10 4.03 9.93 9.98
CA ARG A 10 5.25 10.58 10.47
C ARG A 10 5.07 12.08 10.68
N LEU A 11 5.89 12.66 11.54
CA LEU A 11 6.02 14.10 11.63
C LEU A 11 6.76 14.65 10.40
N VAL A 12 6.16 15.59 9.68
CA VAL A 12 6.81 16.29 8.58
C VAL A 12 7.54 17.49 9.16
N VAL A 13 8.82 17.31 9.50
CA VAL A 13 9.66 18.29 10.22
C VAL A 13 9.62 19.68 9.59
N ALA A 14 9.62 19.78 8.26
CA ALA A 14 9.61 21.07 7.57
C ALA A 14 8.33 21.89 7.79
N THR A 15 7.19 21.23 8.04
CA THR A 15 5.90 21.88 8.26
C THR A 15 5.44 21.82 9.71
N GLY A 16 6.07 20.98 10.55
CA GLY A 16 5.61 20.68 11.92
C GLY A 16 4.27 19.90 11.98
N ALA A 17 3.63 19.67 10.84
CA ALA A 17 2.39 18.91 10.73
C ALA A 17 2.64 17.40 10.72
N TRP A 18 1.69 16.65 11.27
CA TRP A 18 1.69 15.19 11.20
C TRP A 18 1.07 14.71 9.89
N PHE A 19 1.78 13.84 9.18
CA PHE A 19 1.24 13.09 8.06
C PHE A 19 0.59 11.80 8.61
N ASP A 20 -0.69 11.62 8.32
CA ASP A 20 -1.52 10.53 8.86
C ASP A 20 -1.36 9.18 8.14
N GLY A 21 -0.46 9.13 7.15
CA GLY A 21 -0.15 7.95 6.38
C GLY A 21 -1.00 7.78 5.12
N LYS A 22 -1.99 8.64 4.86
CA LYS A 22 -2.95 8.50 3.76
C LYS A 22 -2.50 9.26 2.51
N ILE A 23 -2.15 8.56 1.43
CA ILE A 23 -1.72 9.19 0.16
C ILE A 23 -2.92 9.43 -0.76
N GLY A 24 -3.75 8.41 -0.92
CA GLY A 24 -4.98 8.52 -1.70
C GLY A 24 -5.73 7.20 -1.78
N MET A 25 -7.01 7.29 -2.12
CA MET A 25 -7.87 6.15 -2.39
C MET A 25 -8.83 6.49 -3.52
N CYS A 26 -8.93 5.62 -4.53
CA CYS A 26 -9.73 5.87 -5.74
C CYS A 26 -10.50 4.61 -6.14
N PRO A 27 -11.84 4.67 -6.32
CA PRO A 27 -12.63 3.53 -6.76
C PRO A 27 -12.39 3.20 -8.24
N PHE A 28 -12.38 1.92 -8.58
CA PHE A 28 -12.40 1.46 -9.97
C PHE A 28 -13.85 1.44 -10.49
N VAL A 29 -14.35 2.60 -10.92
CA VAL A 29 -15.71 2.77 -11.44
C VAL A 29 -15.77 3.72 -12.64
N LYS A 30 -16.89 3.67 -13.37
CA LYS A 30 -17.25 4.63 -14.42
C LYS A 30 -18.74 4.96 -14.36
N GLY A 31 -19.11 6.18 -14.75
CA GLY A 31 -20.51 6.54 -14.99
C GLY A 31 -21.00 5.97 -16.32
N VAL A 32 -22.13 5.27 -16.32
CA VAL A 32 -22.78 4.73 -17.53
C VAL A 32 -24.24 5.13 -17.55
N PRO A 33 -24.79 5.66 -18.66
CA PRO A 33 -26.22 5.93 -18.75
C PRO A 33 -27.07 4.66 -18.56
N ALA A 34 -28.13 4.75 -17.76
CA ALA A 34 -29.10 3.67 -17.59
C ALA A 34 -29.81 3.34 -18.92
N LEU A 35 -29.64 2.10 -19.41
CA LEU A 35 -30.16 1.63 -20.70
C LEU A 35 -31.63 1.19 -20.66
N ARG A 36 -32.19 0.95 -19.47
CA ARG A 36 -33.60 0.56 -19.27
C ARG A 36 -34.16 1.33 -18.09
N THR A 37 -35.38 1.84 -18.27
CA THR A 37 -36.28 2.21 -17.16
C THR A 37 -36.67 0.94 -16.41
N SER A 38 -35.80 0.46 -15.53
CA SER A 38 -36.24 -0.39 -14.43
C SER A 38 -36.75 0.52 -13.31
N ARG A 39 -37.44 -0.06 -12.33
CA ARG A 39 -38.29 0.62 -11.34
C ARG A 39 -37.65 1.80 -10.58
N ASN A 40 -36.33 2.04 -10.67
CA ASN A 40 -35.58 2.95 -9.81
C ASN A 40 -34.56 3.89 -10.49
N PRO A 41 -34.37 3.92 -11.82
CA PRO A 41 -34.02 5.20 -12.46
C PRO A 41 -34.67 5.45 -13.83
N GLN A 42 -34.91 6.73 -14.16
CA GLN A 42 -35.29 7.16 -15.51
C GLN A 42 -34.17 6.79 -16.51
N ALA A 43 -34.53 6.40 -17.74
CA ALA A 43 -33.56 6.17 -18.79
C ALA A 43 -32.73 7.45 -19.01
N GLY A 44 -31.40 7.31 -18.98
CA GLY A 44 -30.48 8.45 -19.06
C GLY A 44 -29.83 8.88 -17.74
N THR A 45 -30.28 8.41 -16.58
CA THR A 45 -29.56 8.62 -15.32
C THR A 45 -28.18 7.96 -15.39
N ILE A 46 -27.12 8.67 -14.99
CA ILE A 46 -25.76 8.12 -14.90
C ILE A 46 -25.70 7.16 -13.70
N GLU A 47 -25.47 5.88 -13.98
CA GLU A 47 -25.25 4.84 -12.99
C GLU A 47 -23.75 4.57 -12.83
N THR A 48 -23.27 4.51 -11.59
CA THR A 48 -21.90 4.10 -11.29
C THR A 48 -21.75 2.60 -11.46
N LYS A 49 -20.83 2.18 -12.33
CA LYS A 49 -20.54 0.76 -12.60
C LYS A 49 -19.07 0.44 -12.34
N PRO A 50 -18.78 -0.71 -11.72
CA PRO A 50 -17.41 -1.16 -11.55
C PRO A 50 -16.75 -1.39 -12.92
N ILE A 51 -15.45 -1.12 -13.00
CA ILE A 51 -14.63 -1.45 -14.17
C ILE A 51 -13.62 -2.55 -13.81
N SER A 52 -13.31 -3.39 -14.78
CA SER A 52 -12.23 -4.36 -14.65
C SER A 52 -10.89 -3.65 -14.58
N VAL A 53 -10.02 -4.11 -13.69
CA VAL A 53 -8.68 -3.56 -13.54
C VAL A 53 -7.75 -4.25 -14.50
N THR A 54 -7.63 -3.64 -15.68
CA THR A 54 -6.61 -3.99 -16.66
C THR A 54 -5.29 -3.29 -16.33
N ARG A 55 -4.22 -3.70 -17.01
CA ARG A 55 -2.92 -3.01 -16.92
C ARG A 55 -3.03 -1.52 -17.18
N ASP A 56 -3.74 -1.13 -18.23
CA ASP A 56 -3.86 0.28 -18.63
C ASP A 56 -4.70 1.09 -17.63
N VAL A 57 -5.80 0.51 -17.11
CA VAL A 57 -6.62 1.13 -16.05
C VAL A 57 -5.79 1.30 -14.77
N TYR A 58 -4.98 0.31 -14.40
CA TYR A 58 -4.11 0.40 -13.23
C TYR A 58 -2.99 1.43 -13.42
N TYR A 59 -2.32 1.43 -14.58
CA TYR A 59 -1.33 2.44 -14.96
C TYR A 59 -1.91 3.85 -14.80
N ASP A 60 -3.06 4.11 -15.41
CA ASP A 60 -3.72 5.41 -15.40
C ASP A 60 -3.98 5.88 -13.97
N MET A 61 -4.51 4.98 -13.14
CA MET A 61 -4.83 5.28 -11.75
C MET A 61 -3.58 5.61 -10.92
N VAL A 62 -2.49 4.87 -11.10
CA VAL A 62 -1.21 5.16 -10.41
C VAL A 62 -0.61 6.47 -10.93
N ALA A 63 -0.57 6.66 -12.25
CA ALA A 63 0.07 7.81 -12.89
C ALA A 63 -0.67 9.13 -12.60
N ASN A 64 -2.00 9.11 -12.58
CA ASN A 64 -2.83 10.32 -12.44
C ASN A 64 -3.35 10.58 -11.03
N HIS A 65 -3.32 9.59 -10.14
CA HIS A 65 -3.73 9.79 -8.74
C HIS A 65 -2.60 9.62 -7.74
N VAL A 66 -1.85 8.50 -7.81
CA VAL A 66 -0.83 8.18 -6.80
C VAL A 66 0.42 9.03 -6.96
N LEU A 67 1.01 9.10 -8.16
CA LEU A 67 2.23 9.89 -8.39
C LEU A 67 2.03 11.38 -8.06
N PRO A 68 0.94 12.05 -8.50
CA PRO A 68 0.72 13.44 -8.14
C PRO A 68 0.48 13.63 -6.63
N ALA A 69 -0.20 12.70 -5.97
CA ALA A 69 -0.41 12.74 -4.52
C ALA A 69 0.92 12.63 -3.75
N ILE A 70 1.82 11.72 -4.14
CA ILE A 70 3.16 11.60 -3.56
C ILE A 70 3.90 12.93 -3.70
N ARG A 71 3.91 13.53 -4.90
CA ARG A 71 4.60 14.80 -5.17
C ARG A 71 4.08 15.97 -4.33
N ARG A 72 2.81 15.94 -3.95
CA ARG A 72 2.18 16.94 -3.08
C ARG A 72 2.51 16.73 -1.61
N ILE A 73 2.62 15.46 -1.17
CA ILE A 73 2.83 15.10 0.23
C ILE A 73 4.32 15.13 0.60
N TRP A 74 5.21 14.71 -0.30
CA TRP A 74 6.64 14.70 -0.04
C TRP A 74 7.24 16.09 -0.17
N LEU A 75 8.23 16.37 0.66
CA LEU A 75 8.99 17.61 0.58
C LEU A 75 9.80 17.65 -0.72
N PRO A 76 9.76 18.75 -1.49
CA PRO A 76 10.55 18.87 -2.71
C PRO A 76 12.05 18.67 -2.53
N SER A 77 12.59 18.95 -1.33
CA SER A 77 14.00 18.71 -0.99
C SER A 77 14.38 17.23 -0.87
N LEU A 78 13.40 16.33 -0.78
CA LEU A 78 13.60 14.89 -0.67
C LEU A 78 13.34 14.17 -2.00
N LYS A 79 13.06 14.90 -3.09
CA LYS A 79 12.70 14.32 -4.38
C LYS A 79 13.80 13.41 -4.97
N ASP A 80 15.05 13.66 -4.61
CA ASP A 80 16.21 12.91 -5.12
C ASP A 80 16.41 11.59 -4.35
N LEU A 81 15.79 11.45 -3.17
CA LEU A 81 15.83 10.21 -2.38
C LEU A 81 14.87 9.16 -2.95
N PRO A 82 15.23 7.87 -2.89
CA PRO A 82 14.35 6.81 -3.39
C PRO A 82 12.99 6.79 -2.69
N ILE A 83 11.92 6.80 -3.48
CA ILE A 83 10.55 6.53 -3.05
C ILE A 83 10.10 5.24 -3.74
N LEU A 84 9.82 4.21 -2.95
CA LEU A 84 9.41 2.90 -3.47
C LEU A 84 7.90 2.75 -3.31
N ILE A 85 7.21 2.54 -4.43
CA ILE A 85 5.81 2.12 -4.46
C ILE A 85 5.80 0.59 -4.48
N GLN A 86 5.33 -0.01 -3.40
CA GLN A 86 5.14 -1.46 -3.34
C GLN A 86 3.74 -1.83 -3.84
N HIS A 87 3.63 -2.89 -4.64
CA HIS A 87 2.36 -3.53 -5.02
C HIS A 87 2.52 -5.05 -5.16
N ASP A 88 1.41 -5.78 -5.19
CA ASP A 88 1.42 -7.23 -5.38
C ASP A 88 1.73 -7.64 -6.84
N ASN A 89 1.88 -8.94 -7.07
CA ASN A 89 2.22 -9.51 -8.37
C ASN A 89 1.00 -9.77 -9.29
N ALA A 90 -0.14 -9.10 -9.08
CA ALA A 90 -1.27 -9.22 -10.00
C ALA A 90 -0.86 -8.83 -11.42
N SER A 91 -1.39 -9.53 -12.43
CA SER A 91 -0.98 -9.32 -13.83
C SER A 91 -1.20 -7.89 -14.32
N ALA A 92 -2.22 -7.20 -13.81
CA ALA A 92 -2.49 -5.80 -14.10
C ALA A 92 -1.42 -4.84 -13.55
N HIS A 93 -0.65 -5.23 -12.54
CA HIS A 93 0.39 -4.40 -11.92
C HIS A 93 1.69 -4.37 -12.70
N ASN A 94 1.83 -5.15 -13.77
CA ASN A 94 3.00 -5.16 -14.63
C ASN A 94 3.07 -3.92 -15.54
N ILE A 95 3.23 -2.74 -14.93
CA ILE A 95 3.22 -1.42 -15.58
C ILE A 95 4.63 -0.86 -15.82
N HIS A 96 5.69 -1.64 -15.62
CA HIS A 96 7.09 -1.20 -15.63
C HIS A 96 7.69 -0.94 -17.02
N ASP A 97 6.94 -0.31 -17.93
CA ASP A 97 7.50 0.12 -19.21
C ASP A 97 8.24 1.47 -19.10
N ALA A 98 8.95 1.84 -20.17
CA ALA A 98 9.71 3.08 -20.23
C ALA A 98 8.85 4.34 -20.03
N MET A 99 7.56 4.28 -20.39
CA MET A 99 6.63 5.40 -20.21
C MET A 99 6.28 5.58 -18.73
N PHE A 100 6.03 4.49 -18.02
CA PHE A 100 5.80 4.53 -16.59
C PHE A 100 7.03 4.99 -15.82
N GLU A 101 8.22 4.48 -16.15
CA GLU A 101 9.46 4.93 -15.54
C GLU A 101 9.70 6.43 -15.74
N SER A 102 9.42 6.94 -16.94
CA SER A 102 9.48 8.37 -17.23
C SER A 102 8.48 9.14 -16.39
N SER A 103 7.26 8.62 -16.23
CA SER A 103 6.23 9.21 -15.38
C SER A 103 6.65 9.25 -13.92
N CYS A 104 7.29 8.21 -13.39
CA CYS A 104 7.84 8.20 -12.04
C CYS A 104 8.97 9.24 -11.86
N LYS A 105 9.86 9.34 -12.85
CA LYS A 105 11.04 10.23 -12.82
C LYS A 105 10.75 11.69 -13.19
N ALA A 106 9.55 11.99 -13.68
CA ALA A 106 9.16 13.33 -14.08
C ALA A 106 9.36 14.35 -12.95
N PHE A 107 9.78 15.56 -13.32
CA PHE A 107 10.12 16.67 -12.41
C PHE A 107 11.30 16.39 -11.45
N GLY A 108 12.15 15.41 -11.78
CA GLY A 108 13.34 15.07 -11.01
C GLY A 108 13.03 14.25 -9.76
N TRP A 109 11.91 13.53 -9.73
CA TRP A 109 11.56 12.65 -8.63
C TRP A 109 12.25 11.29 -8.79
N ASN A 110 12.72 10.70 -7.70
CA ASN A 110 13.31 9.36 -7.68
C ASN A 110 12.27 8.33 -7.20
N ILE A 111 11.15 8.23 -7.93
CA ILE A 111 10.11 7.24 -7.65
C ILE A 111 10.39 5.98 -8.46
N SER A 112 10.19 4.82 -7.86
CA SER A 112 10.17 3.54 -8.56
C SER A 112 9.18 2.59 -7.90
N THR A 113 8.82 1.53 -8.61
CA THR A 113 7.92 0.48 -8.12
C THR A 113 8.68 -0.78 -7.78
N ARG A 114 8.18 -1.54 -6.80
CA ARG A 114 8.69 -2.86 -6.44
C ARG A 114 7.51 -3.82 -6.23
N PHE A 115 7.69 -5.03 -6.70
CA PHE A 115 6.79 -6.11 -6.32
C PHE A 115 7.08 -6.60 -4.91
N GLN A 116 6.02 -6.97 -4.20
CA GLN A 116 6.15 -7.76 -2.99
C GLN A 116 6.55 -9.21 -3.33
N PRO A 117 7.10 -9.97 -2.39
CA PRO A 117 7.35 -11.40 -2.57
C PRO A 117 6.06 -12.18 -2.93
N PRO A 118 6.13 -13.17 -3.85
CA PRO A 118 4.96 -13.97 -4.20
C PRO A 118 4.33 -14.67 -2.99
N ASN A 119 2.99 -14.72 -2.94
CA ASN A 119 2.21 -15.35 -1.86
C ASN A 119 2.46 -14.79 -0.44
N SER A 120 2.89 -13.54 -0.32
CA SER A 120 3.15 -12.87 0.96
C SER A 120 2.19 -11.68 1.21
N PRO A 121 0.89 -11.93 1.45
CA PRO A 121 -0.06 -10.86 1.76
C PRO A 121 0.25 -10.16 3.09
N ASP A 122 0.97 -10.83 4.00
CA ASP A 122 1.48 -10.30 5.25
C ASP A 122 2.60 -9.25 5.07
N LEU A 123 3.23 -9.23 3.88
CA LEU A 123 4.17 -8.19 3.48
C LEU A 123 3.52 -7.02 2.74
N ASN A 124 2.21 -7.05 2.54
CA ASN A 124 1.44 -5.92 2.02
C ASN A 124 0.75 -5.20 3.18
N VAL A 125 1.11 -3.95 3.45
CA VAL A 125 0.46 -3.16 4.52
C VAL A 125 -1.06 -3.07 4.35
N LEU A 126 -1.54 -3.07 3.09
CA LEU A 126 -2.94 -2.96 2.76
C LEU A 126 -3.71 -4.20 3.21
N ASP A 127 -3.22 -5.39 2.85
CA ASP A 127 -3.83 -6.68 3.17
C ASP A 127 -3.60 -7.09 4.63
N LEU A 128 -2.43 -6.76 5.17
CA LEU A 128 -2.02 -7.11 6.54
C LEU A 128 -3.00 -6.54 7.59
N GLY A 129 -3.50 -5.32 7.37
CA GLY A 129 -4.41 -4.72 8.34
C GLY A 129 -5.15 -3.47 7.89
N PHE A 130 -4.65 -2.71 6.92
CA PHE A 130 -5.25 -1.42 6.58
C PHE A 130 -6.66 -1.57 6.00
N PHE A 131 -6.88 -2.50 5.06
CA PHE A 131 -8.21 -2.73 4.52
C PHE A 131 -9.18 -3.31 5.54
N ARG A 132 -8.70 -4.15 6.46
CA ARG A 132 -9.54 -4.65 7.56
C ARG A 132 -9.99 -3.51 8.48
N ALA A 133 -9.10 -2.58 8.81
CA ALA A 133 -9.43 -1.44 9.66
C ALA A 133 -10.47 -0.52 9.02
N ILE A 134 -10.32 -0.20 7.73
CA ILE A 134 -11.32 0.57 6.97
C ILE A 134 -12.64 -0.18 6.90
N GLN A 135 -12.59 -1.49 6.63
CA GLN A 135 -13.79 -2.31 6.51
C GLN A 135 -14.58 -2.34 7.83
N THR A 136 -13.91 -2.38 9.00
CA THR A 136 -14.57 -2.26 10.30
C THR A 136 -15.35 -0.94 10.42
N LEU A 137 -14.75 0.19 10.07
CA LEU A 137 -15.43 1.50 10.10
C LEU A 137 -16.53 1.63 9.03
N GLN A 138 -16.36 0.98 7.89
CA GLN A 138 -17.36 0.97 6.82
C GLN A 138 -18.59 0.15 7.22
N TYR A 139 -18.44 -0.95 7.98
CA TYR A 139 -19.57 -1.76 8.44
C TYR A 139 -20.52 -1.03 9.40
N GLU A 140 -20.06 0.05 10.03
CA GLU A 140 -20.89 0.91 10.87
C GLU A 140 -21.76 1.88 10.06
N LYS A 141 -21.59 1.91 8.73
CA LYS A 141 -22.29 2.82 7.82
C LYS A 141 -23.29 2.03 6.95
N GLU A 142 -24.51 2.54 6.85
CA GLU A 142 -25.52 1.97 5.95
C GLU A 142 -25.24 2.37 4.50
N ALA A 143 -25.31 1.42 3.58
CA ALA A 143 -25.21 1.67 2.14
C ALA A 143 -26.18 0.76 1.39
N SER A 144 -27.06 1.37 0.60
CA SER A 144 -28.13 0.69 -0.16
C SER A 144 -27.83 0.64 -1.67
N ASN A 145 -26.78 1.32 -2.13
CA ASN A 145 -26.33 1.30 -3.52
C ASN A 145 -24.81 1.52 -3.62
N VAL A 146 -24.28 1.44 -4.86
CA VAL A 146 -22.84 1.54 -5.14
C VAL A 146 -22.27 2.91 -4.76
N ASP A 147 -23.01 3.99 -4.98
CA ASP A 147 -22.54 5.36 -4.68
C ASP A 147 -22.46 5.58 -3.17
N GLU A 148 -23.47 5.13 -2.42
CA GLU A 148 -23.46 5.14 -0.96
C GLU A 148 -22.34 4.26 -0.39
N LEU A 149 -22.09 3.09 -0.99
CA LEU A 149 -20.98 2.23 -0.57
C LEU A 149 -19.62 2.91 -0.82
N ILE A 150 -19.46 3.61 -1.96
CA ILE A 150 -18.24 4.35 -2.26
C ILE A 150 -18.02 5.47 -1.26
N LEU A 151 -19.07 6.23 -0.96
CA LEU A 151 -19.04 7.28 0.05
C LEU A 151 -18.66 6.71 1.43
N ALA A 152 -19.32 5.63 1.86
CA ALA A 152 -19.05 4.99 3.15
C ALA A 152 -17.60 4.51 3.28
N VAL A 153 -17.01 3.96 2.20
CA VAL A 153 -15.60 3.56 2.17
C VAL A 153 -14.67 4.78 2.26
N HIS A 154 -15.00 5.87 1.56
CA HIS A 154 -14.23 7.13 1.65
C HIS A 154 -14.29 7.77 3.03
N GLU A 155 -15.47 7.80 3.66
CA GLU A 155 -15.64 8.27 5.03
C GLU A 155 -14.83 7.42 6.00
N ALA A 156 -14.91 6.09 5.90
CA ALA A 156 -14.11 5.17 6.71
C ALA A 156 -12.59 5.38 6.52
N TYR A 157 -12.13 5.67 5.29
CA TYR A 157 -10.74 6.00 5.03
C TYR A 157 -10.30 7.30 5.70
N VAL A 158 -11.14 8.33 5.67
CA VAL A 158 -10.86 9.62 6.32
C VAL A 158 -10.88 9.49 7.85
N GLU A 159 -11.86 8.77 8.38
CA GLU A 159 -12.05 8.54 9.82
C GLU A 159 -10.97 7.66 10.44
N LEU A 160 -10.33 6.79 9.65
CA LEU A 160 -9.30 5.88 10.15
C LEU A 160 -8.20 6.66 10.87
N ASP A 161 -8.06 6.37 12.16
CA ASP A 161 -7.15 7.08 13.04
C ASP A 161 -5.68 6.77 12.70
N VAL A 162 -4.83 7.75 12.96
CA VAL A 162 -3.40 7.66 12.65
C VAL A 162 -2.69 6.60 13.49
N GLU A 163 -3.15 6.35 14.72
CA GLU A 163 -2.52 5.35 15.60
C GLU A 163 -2.74 3.94 15.09
N THR A 164 -3.92 3.64 14.54
CA THR A 164 -4.22 2.37 13.88
C THR A 164 -3.32 2.17 12.66
N SER A 165 -3.17 3.19 11.82
CA SER A 165 -2.23 3.15 10.69
C SER A 165 -0.78 2.88 11.16
N GLU A 166 -0.30 3.63 12.16
CA GLU A 166 1.03 3.45 12.77
C GLU A 166 1.21 2.03 13.34
N ASN A 167 0.19 1.51 14.04
CA ASN A 167 0.19 0.16 14.58
C ASN A 167 0.34 -0.90 13.49
N ILE A 168 -0.30 -0.70 12.32
CA ILE A 168 -0.22 -1.63 11.18
C ILE A 168 1.18 -1.59 10.58
N PHE A 169 1.78 -0.41 10.41
CA PHE A 169 3.16 -0.29 9.92
C PHE A 169 4.19 -0.93 10.87
N LEU A 170 4.06 -0.73 12.18
CA LEU A 170 4.92 -1.43 13.16
C LEU A 170 4.68 -2.94 13.16
N THR A 171 3.46 -3.39 12.87
CA THR A 171 3.15 -4.82 12.69
C THR A 171 3.84 -5.36 11.45
N LEU A 172 3.81 -4.64 10.33
CA LEU A 172 4.50 -5.01 9.09
C LEU A 172 6.00 -5.18 9.32
N GLN A 173 6.64 -4.24 10.04
CA GLN A 173 8.04 -4.36 10.39
C GLN A 173 8.31 -5.58 11.30
N GLY A 174 7.41 -5.86 12.24
CA GLY A 174 7.49 -7.05 13.09
C GLY A 174 7.37 -8.35 12.29
N VAL A 175 6.50 -8.38 11.27
CA VAL A 175 6.39 -9.50 10.32
C VAL A 175 7.70 -9.67 9.56
N MET A 176 8.25 -8.60 8.99
CA MET A 176 9.53 -8.63 8.27
C MET A 176 10.66 -9.17 9.16
N ILE A 177 10.79 -8.67 10.39
CA ILE A 177 11.79 -9.15 11.35
C ILE A 177 11.58 -10.65 11.65
N SER A 178 10.34 -11.06 11.89
CA SER A 178 10.02 -12.46 12.18
C SER A 178 10.38 -13.40 11.02
N ILE A 179 10.15 -12.97 9.78
CA ILE A 179 10.54 -13.71 8.57
C ILE A 179 12.06 -13.85 8.48
N LEU A 180 12.81 -12.77 8.78
CA LEU A 180 14.28 -12.82 8.82
C LEU A 180 14.77 -13.82 9.88
N GLU A 181 14.20 -13.79 11.09
CA GLU A 181 14.56 -14.71 12.19
C GLU A 181 14.38 -16.18 11.83
N VAL A 182 13.39 -16.51 10.99
CA VAL A 182 13.14 -17.88 10.54
C VAL A 182 13.50 -18.10 9.07
N SER A 183 14.40 -17.30 8.50
CA SER A 183 14.97 -17.57 7.16
C SER A 183 13.94 -17.64 6.01
N GLY A 184 12.90 -16.81 6.04
CA GLY A 184 11.88 -16.76 4.98
C GLY A 184 10.62 -17.58 5.25
N TYR A 185 10.58 -18.37 6.33
CA TYR A 185 9.38 -19.14 6.71
C TYR A 185 8.34 -18.31 7.45
N ASN A 186 7.13 -18.86 7.60
CA ASN A 186 6.09 -18.27 8.41
C ASN A 186 6.39 -18.48 9.91
N ASN A 187 6.19 -17.45 10.71
CA ASN A 187 6.37 -17.51 12.16
C ASN A 187 5.23 -16.77 12.89
N LYS A 188 5.10 -17.04 14.19
CA LYS A 188 4.16 -16.31 15.04
C LYS A 188 4.71 -14.92 15.35
N LEU A 189 3.94 -13.90 14.98
CA LEU A 189 4.28 -12.52 15.30
C LEU A 189 4.26 -12.29 16.82
N GLN A 190 5.35 -11.76 17.36
CA GLN A 190 5.42 -11.38 18.77
C GLN A 190 4.66 -10.08 19.04
N HIS A 191 3.86 -10.07 20.10
CA HIS A 191 3.11 -8.89 20.50
C HIS A 191 3.96 -7.95 21.36
N ILE A 192 4.43 -6.84 20.78
CA ILE A 192 5.31 -5.87 21.47
C ILE A 192 4.58 -4.91 22.44
N GLY A 193 3.27 -5.07 22.63
CA GLY A 193 2.54 -4.21 23.58
C GLY A 193 2.39 -2.75 23.10
N LYS A 194 2.16 -2.53 21.80
CA LYS A 194 2.10 -1.19 21.16
C LYS A 194 1.29 -0.17 21.95
N ALA A 195 0.07 -0.52 22.38
CA ALA A 195 -0.78 0.36 23.18
C ALA A 195 -0.16 0.74 24.54
N LYS A 196 0.52 -0.18 25.22
CA LYS A 196 1.25 0.11 26.46
C LYS A 196 2.42 1.07 26.19
N LEU A 197 3.21 0.78 25.17
CA LEU A 197 4.36 1.61 24.77
C LEU A 197 3.94 3.03 24.39
N ARG A 198 2.83 3.18 23.64
CA ARG A 198 2.28 4.50 23.28
C ARG A 198 1.88 5.30 24.51
N ARG A 199 1.17 4.69 25.46
CA ARG A 199 0.73 5.37 26.70
C ARG A 199 1.88 5.92 27.54
N ILE A 200 3.04 5.28 27.51
CA ILE A 200 4.24 5.72 28.25
C ILE A 200 5.21 6.55 27.39
N GLY A 201 4.84 6.89 26.15
CA GLY A 201 5.68 7.66 25.24
C GLY A 201 6.94 6.94 24.76
N GLN A 202 6.92 5.60 24.72
CA GLN A 202 8.07 4.76 24.35
C GLN A 202 7.76 3.86 23.13
N LEU A 203 6.69 4.13 22.39
CA LEU A 203 6.46 3.44 21.12
C LEU A 203 7.52 3.92 20.11
N PRO A 204 8.35 3.02 19.55
CA PRO A 204 9.32 3.43 18.55
C PRO A 204 8.62 3.81 17.24
N GLU A 205 9.19 4.78 16.52
CA GLU A 205 8.76 5.13 15.16
C GLU A 205 9.05 4.00 14.15
N SER A 206 10.10 3.21 14.42
CA SER A 206 10.48 2.03 13.64
C SER A 206 11.10 0.98 14.55
N LEU A 207 10.81 -0.29 14.28
CA LEU A 207 11.48 -1.41 14.92
C LEU A 207 12.92 -1.51 14.44
N ILE A 208 13.81 -1.89 15.35
CA ILE A 208 15.22 -2.09 15.08
C ILE A 208 15.43 -3.56 14.73
N VAL A 209 16.08 -3.81 13.59
CA VAL A 209 16.58 -5.13 13.21
C VAL A 209 18.05 -5.23 13.60
N SER A 210 18.46 -6.37 14.16
CA SER A 210 19.87 -6.60 14.50
C SER A 210 20.73 -6.63 13.24
N SER A 211 21.89 -5.96 13.26
CA SER A 211 22.87 -6.01 12.17
C SER A 211 23.33 -7.43 11.88
N ASP A 212 23.46 -8.25 12.92
CA ASP A 212 23.90 -9.65 12.80
C ASP A 212 22.84 -10.49 12.08
N LEU A 213 21.56 -10.22 12.36
CA LEU A 213 20.45 -10.88 11.68
C LEU A 213 20.41 -10.50 10.19
N VAL A 214 20.60 -9.21 9.89
CA VAL A 214 20.67 -8.71 8.50
C VAL A 214 21.85 -9.34 7.76
N ALA A 215 23.03 -9.38 8.37
CA ALA A 215 24.22 -10.00 7.78
C ALA A 215 23.99 -11.50 7.51
N THR A 216 23.49 -12.23 8.51
CA THR A 216 23.18 -13.67 8.38
C THR A 216 22.18 -13.94 7.25
N CYS A 217 21.13 -13.12 7.13
CA CYS A 217 20.16 -13.29 6.05
C CYS A 217 20.75 -12.92 4.69
N SER A 218 21.58 -11.88 4.63
CA SER A 218 22.25 -11.46 3.38
C SER A 218 23.20 -12.54 2.87
N ASP A 219 24.00 -13.14 3.74
CA ASP A 219 24.91 -14.23 3.40
C ASP A 219 24.15 -15.46 2.86
N ARG A 220 23.00 -15.79 3.44
CA ARG A 220 22.14 -16.88 2.97
C ARG A 220 21.55 -16.60 1.58
N VAL A 221 21.11 -15.37 1.32
CA VAL A 221 20.60 -14.99 -0.01
C VAL A 221 21.72 -15.11 -1.04
N LEU A 222 22.91 -14.61 -0.74
CA LEU A 222 24.08 -14.73 -1.63
C LEU A 222 24.43 -16.19 -1.90
N GLN A 223 24.43 -17.03 -0.86
CA GLN A 223 24.69 -18.46 -1.02
C GLN A 223 23.64 -19.13 -1.93
N PHE A 224 22.36 -18.84 -1.72
CA PHE A 224 21.28 -19.35 -2.55
C PHE A 224 21.42 -18.91 -4.01
N GLU A 225 21.75 -17.64 -4.27
CA GLU A 225 21.98 -17.12 -5.62
C GLU A 225 23.14 -17.83 -6.32
N ILE A 226 24.23 -18.10 -5.61
CA ILE A 226 25.37 -18.86 -6.12
C ILE A 226 24.95 -20.29 -6.46
N GLU A 227 24.24 -20.97 -5.55
CA GLU A 227 23.76 -22.34 -5.74
C GLU A 227 22.81 -22.46 -6.95
N ASP A 228 21.87 -21.51 -7.10
CA ASP A 228 20.95 -21.45 -8.24
C ASP A 228 21.69 -21.20 -9.57
N GLN A 229 22.67 -20.29 -9.58
CA GLN A 229 23.51 -20.07 -10.76
C GLN A 229 24.29 -21.33 -11.16
N LEU A 230 24.90 -22.01 -10.20
CA LEU A 230 25.63 -23.26 -10.46
C LEU A 230 24.70 -24.36 -10.99
N ALA A 231 23.50 -24.50 -10.43
CA ALA A 231 22.51 -25.47 -10.88
C ALA A 231 22.07 -25.22 -12.33
N ARG A 232 21.94 -23.96 -12.76
CA ARG A 232 21.60 -23.59 -14.14
C ARG A 232 22.72 -23.85 -15.15
N ILE A 233 23.97 -23.84 -14.72
CA ILE A 233 25.14 -24.14 -15.58
C ILE A 233 25.35 -25.64 -15.73
N ALA A 234 24.88 -26.45 -14.77
CA ALA A 234 25.00 -27.90 -14.78
C ALA A 234 23.95 -28.64 -15.64
N LEU A 235 23.01 -27.91 -16.26
CA LEU A 235 21.95 -28.39 -17.16
C LEU A 235 22.27 -28.05 -18.62
#